data_AF-A0A486M3C5-F1
#
_entry.id   AF-A0A486M3C5-F1
#
_cell.length_a   1.000
_cell.length_b   1.000
_cell.length_c   1.000
_cell.angle_alpha   90.00
_cell.angle_beta   90.00
_cell.angle_gamma   90.00
#
_symmetry.space_group_name_H-M   'P 1'
#
loop_
_entity.id
_entity.type
_entity.pdbx_description
1 polymer ?
#
loop_
_entity_poly.entity_id
_entity_poly.type
_entity_poly.pdbx_seq_one_letter_code
_entity_poly.pdbx_strand_id
1 'polypeptide(L)' 'MIELEDAVMEIIVNAGQSRSLCFEALHAARIGNIDEARLLLNEADGYARRAHQMQTQLIGQDAGEARQPMTLIMVHA' A
#
# COMPACT_ATOMS: atom_id res chain seq x y z
N MET A 1 -18.59 -10.38 -3.11
CA MET A 1 -17.56 -10.04 -4.11
C MET A 1 -17.05 -8.67 -3.69
N ILE A 2 -15.74 -8.49 -3.53
CA ILE A 2 -15.19 -7.16 -3.21
C ILE A 2 -15.31 -6.34 -4.50
N GLU A 3 -15.92 -5.17 -4.45
CA GLU A 3 -16.00 -4.29 -5.61
C GLU A 3 -14.60 -3.80 -5.97
N LEU A 4 -14.28 -3.74 -7.27
CA LEU A 4 -12.95 -3.35 -7.75
C LEU A 4 -12.53 -1.98 -7.21
N GLU A 5 -13.49 -1.04 -7.08
CA GLU A 5 -13.25 0.28 -6.52
C GLU A 5 -12.80 0.23 -5.06
N ASP A 6 -13.40 -0.62 -4.23
CA ASP A 6 -13.03 -0.79 -2.83
C ASP A 6 -11.62 -1.38 -2.71
N ALA A 7 -11.29 -2.38 -3.52
CA ALA A 7 -9.96 -2.99 -3.54
C ALA A 7 -8.87 -1.98 -3.97
N VAL A 8 -9.16 -1.18 -5.00
CA VAL A 8 -8.26 -0.13 -5.47
C VAL A 8 -8.09 0.97 -4.42
N MET A 9 -9.18 1.39 -3.76
CA MET A 9 -9.10 2.37 -2.67
C MET A 9 -8.30 1.85 -1.47
N GLU A 10 -8.45 0.56 -1.14
CA GLU A 10 -7.66 -0.05 -0.07
C GLU A 10 -6.16 -0.05 -0.39
N ILE A 11 -5.77 -0.30 -1.65
CA ILE A 11 -4.38 -0.17 -2.09
C ILE A 11 -3.89 1.27 -1.92
N ILE A 12 -4.62 2.26 -2.43
CA ILE A 12 -4.24 3.68 -2.38
C ILE A 12 -4.04 4.14 -0.93
N VAL A 13 -4.99 3.81 -0.04
CA VAL A 13 -4.93 4.23 1.36
C VAL A 13 -3.73 3.59 2.08
N ASN A 14 -3.53 2.28 1.93
CA ASN A 14 -2.42 1.59 2.59
C ASN A 14 -1.06 2.02 2.02
N ALA A 15 -0.93 2.16 0.70
CA ALA A 15 0.29 2.64 0.05
C ALA A 15 0.60 4.09 0.45
N GLY A 16 -0.42 4.95 0.50
CA GLY A 16 -0.29 6.33 0.96
C GLY A 16 0.18 6.42 2.41
N GLN A 17 -0.40 5.62 3.30
CA GLN A 17 0.00 5.59 4.72
C GLN A 17 1.43 5.08 4.90
N SER A 18 1.80 4.00 4.19
CA SER A 18 3.18 3.48 4.21
C SER A 18 4.18 4.55 3.76
N ARG A 19 3.86 5.29 2.69
CA ARG A 19 4.69 6.38 2.18
C ARG A 19 4.84 7.52 3.19
N SER A 20 3.76 7.95 3.84
CA SER A 20 3.82 9.00 4.87
C SER A 20 4.70 8.57 6.05
N LEU A 21 4.52 7.36 6.58
CA LEU A 21 5.34 6.82 7.65
C LEU A 21 6.82 6.70 7.27
N CYS A 22 7.13 6.34 6.02
CA CYS A 22 8.51 6.36 5.52
C CYS A 22 9.12 7.77 5.55
N PHE A 23 8.36 8.81 5.20
CA PHE A 23 8.83 10.19 5.28
C PHE A 23 9.03 10.66 6.72
N GLU A 24 8.15 10.28 7.63
CA GLU A 24 8.29 10.55 9.07
C GLU A 24 9.53 9.84 9.63
N ALA A 25 9.75 8.57 9.26
CA ALA A 25 10.93 7.82 9.65
C ALA A 25 12.22 8.48 9.15
N LEU A 26 12.24 8.96 7.91
CA LEU A 26 13.37 9.73 7.37
C LEU A 26 13.60 11.02 8.16
N HIS A 27 12.55 11.69 8.59
CA HIS A 27 12.68 12.89 9.43
C HIS A 27 13.26 12.55 10.81
N ALA A 28 12.73 11.54 11.49
CA ALA A 28 13.22 11.05 12.78
C ALA A 28 14.70 10.65 12.70
N ALA A 29 15.09 9.93 11.64
CA ALA A 29 16.49 9.54 11.41
C ALA A 29 17.42 10.76 11.24
N ARG A 30 16.97 11.82 10.54
CA ARG A 30 17.78 13.04 10.32
C ARG A 30 18.07 13.80 11.61
N ILE A 31 17.18 13.75 12.60
CA ILE A 31 17.38 14.40 13.91
C ILE A 31 18.07 13.47 14.93
N GLY A 32 18.51 12.28 14.49
CA GLY A 32 19.20 11.31 15.33
C GLY A 32 18.29 10.39 16.14
N ASN A 33 16.97 10.46 15.97
CA ASN A 33 16.02 9.59 16.65
C ASN A 33 15.86 8.26 15.89
N ILE A 34 16.87 7.39 16.00
CA ILE A 34 16.96 6.14 15.23
C ILE A 34 15.91 5.11 15.68
N ASP A 35 15.57 5.08 16.97
CA ASP A 35 14.59 4.13 17.51
C ASP A 35 13.19 4.43 16.99
N GLU A 36 12.79 5.71 16.99
CA GLU A 36 11.53 6.16 16.38
C GLU A 36 11.50 5.89 14.87
N ALA A 37 12.59 6.18 14.16
CA ALA A 37 12.69 5.87 12.74
C ALA A 37 12.48 4.38 12.44
N ARG A 38 13.05 3.48 13.26
CA ARG A 38 12.85 2.03 13.12
C ARG A 38 11.42 1.61 13.40
N LEU A 39 10.78 2.21 14.41
CA LEU A 39 9.38 1.93 14.74
C LEU A 39 8.46 2.35 13.59
N LEU A 40 8.63 3.57 13.07
CA LEU A 40 7.86 4.09 11.93
C LEU A 40 8.06 3.25 10.67
N LEU A 41 9.29 2.77 10.39
CA LEU A 41 9.56 1.87 9.26
C LEU A 41 8.87 0.50 9.42
N ASN A 42 8.86 -0.06 10.64
CA ASN A 42 8.16 -1.31 10.90
C ASN A 42 6.64 -1.16 10.69
N GLU A 43 6.07 -0.02 11.10
CA GLU A 43 4.67 0.28 10.85
C GLU A 43 4.38 0.48 9.35
N ALA A 44 5.26 1.20 8.65
CA ALA A 44 5.19 1.40 7.21
C ALA A 44 5.20 0.06 6.43
N ASP A 45 6.05 -0.89 6.83
CA ASP A 45 6.10 -2.24 6.26
C ASP A 45 4.77 -2.98 6.45
N GLY A 46 4.12 -2.81 7.60
CA GLY A 46 2.80 -3.35 7.87
C GLY A 46 1.74 -2.88 6.86
N TYR A 47 1.67 -1.57 6.60
CA TYR A 47 0.75 -1.01 5.60
C TYR A 47 1.11 -1.43 4.17
N ALA A 48 2.40 -1.43 3.81
CA ALA A 48 2.86 -1.87 2.49
C ALA A 48 2.45 -3.32 2.19
N ARG A 49 2.59 -4.21 3.18
CA ARG A 49 2.16 -5.61 3.05
C ARG A 49 0.66 -5.75 2.81
N ARG A 50 -0.18 -4.96 3.48
CA ARG A 50 -1.64 -4.98 3.25
C ARG A 50 -1.97 -4.55 1.81
N ALA A 51 -1.37 -3.47 1.33
CA ALA A 51 -1.54 -3.02 -0.05
C ALA A 51 -1.11 -4.12 -1.05
N HIS A 52 0.06 -4.73 -0.85
CA HIS A 52 0.54 -5.82 -1.70
C HIS A 52 -0.32 -7.08 -1.63
N GLN A 53 -0.90 -7.41 -0.48
CA GLN A 53 -1.82 -8.54 -0.35
C GLN A 53 -3.07 -8.32 -1.21
N MET A 54 -3.66 -7.13 -1.17
CA MET A 54 -4.81 -6.79 -2.01
C MET A 54 -4.43 -6.83 -3.50
N GLN A 55 -3.28 -6.24 -3.87
CA GLN A 55 -2.76 -6.32 -5.24
C GLN A 55 -2.58 -7.76 -5.72
N THR A 56 -2.04 -8.65 -4.86
CA THR A 56 -1.85 -10.07 -5.18
C THR A 56 -3.19 -10.78 -5.42
N GLN A 57 -4.22 -10.43 -4.64
CA GLN A 57 -5.57 -10.98 -4.83
C GLN A 57 -6.17 -10.54 -6.18
N LEU A 58 -6.01 -9.27 -6.56
CA LEU A 58 -6.47 -8.76 -7.86
C LEU A 58 -5.77 -9.47 -9.03
N ILE A 59 -4.45 -9.68 -8.97
CA ILE A 59 -3.70 -10.44 -9.98
C ILE A 59 -4.23 -11.87 -10.09
N GLY A 60 -4.54 -12.52 -8.96
CA GLY A 60 -5.11 -13.86 -8.94
C GLY A 60 -6.50 -13.94 -9.59
N GLN A 61 -7.30 -12.89 -9.45
CA GLN A 61 -8.63 -12.78 -10.09
C GLN A 61 -8.51 -12.60 -11.60
N ASP A 62 -7.59 -11.74 -12.07
CA ASP A 62 -7.37 -11.49 -13.50
C ASP A 62 -6.84 -12.72 -14.25
N ALA A 63 -6.10 -13.61 -13.58
CA ALA A 63 -5.58 -14.86 -14.15
C ALA A 63 -6.65 -15.96 -14.32
N GLY A 64 -7.80 -15.85 -13.63
CA GLY A 64 -8.84 -16.88 -13.56
C GLY A 64 -10.06 -16.65 -14.47
N GLU A 65 -10.50 -15.39 -14.62
CA GLU A 65 -11.66 -15.00 -15.44
C GLU A 65 -11.48 -13.57 -16.00
N ALA A 66 -12.13 -13.31 -17.14
CA ALA A 66 -12.19 -12.08 -17.93
C ALA A 66 -11.50 -10.82 -17.35
N ARG A 67 -10.47 -10.34 -18.09
CA ARG A 67 -9.74 -9.07 -17.92
C ARG A 67 -10.45 -8.03 -17.04
N GLN A 68 -9.87 -7.71 -15.90
CA GLN A 68 -10.40 -6.67 -15.01
C GLN A 68 -10.42 -5.29 -15.73
N PRO A 69 -11.45 -4.47 -15.51
CA PRO A 69 -11.53 -3.13 -16.10
C PRO A 69 -10.37 -2.23 -15.64
N MET A 70 -9.46 -1.91 -16.57
CA MET A 70 -8.34 -1.01 -16.31
C MET A 70 -8.80 0.46 -16.33
N THR A 71 -9.18 0.99 -15.17
CA THR A 71 -9.52 2.40 -14.98
C THR A 71 -8.29 3.25 -14.63
N LEU A 72 -8.38 4.58 -14.77
CA LEU A 72 -7.27 5.48 -14.40
C LEU A 72 -6.86 5.36 -12.92
N ILE A 73 -7.83 5.15 -12.04
CA ILE A 73 -7.58 4.99 -10.60
C ILE A 73 -6.86 3.66 -10.34
N MET A 74 -7.21 2.59 -11.05
CA MET A 74 -6.52 1.30 -10.95
C MET A 74 -5.07 1.36 -11.44
N VAL A 75 -4.77 2.16 -12.47
CA VAL A 75 -3.39 2.38 -12.94
C VAL A 75 -2.58 3.24 -11.95
N HIS A 76 -3.24 4.11 -11.19
CA HIS A 76 -2.60 4.98 -10.21
C HIS A 76 -2.24 4.26 -8.90
N ALA A 77 -3.12 3.36 -8.45
CA ALA A 77 -2.99 2.61 -7.21
C ALA A 77 -1.79 1.67 -7.20
#